data_AF-A0AAW1N4K8-F1
#
_entry.id   AF-A0AAW1N4K8-F1
#
_cell.length_a   1.000
_cell.length_b   1.000
_cell.length_c   1.000
_cell.angle_alpha   90.00
_cell.angle_beta   90.00
_cell.angle_gamma   90.00
#
_symmetry.space_group_name_H-M   'P 1'
#
loop_
_entity.id
_entity.type
_entity.pdbx_description
1 polymer ?
#
loop_
_entity_poly.entity_id
_entity_poly.type
_entity_poly.pdbx_seq_one_letter_code
_entity_poly.pdbx_strand_id
1 'polypeptide(L)'
;MLIDFRLGENSCRVEPYTDSYTYTFAYLLLWDVILTMCEKASTELRYQYADWLRNEDFLNNLLNNIFKLIPAEVLHYNDIRIKPFDEWFVKKFQLLLTDQINSNKIERMACWVYANTLTQLPALVRQWWSSIETRVNQVVDRVTSAYVSPQLCAQELADVATHENKFKNMVIKIHPSVREVVAIYTVDEAQMDLVITLPTNYPLGGPDVQCNRQIGGTTHKQWLMQFKMCVLHQNGRIWDGLSLWNNNLDKKFDGVEECYICFAVLHPGTYQLPKLSCQTCRKKFHSACLYKWFSTSNKSTCPICRNLF
;
A
#
# COMPACT_ATOMS: atom_id res chain seq x y z
N MET A 1 5.45 19.90 -29.84
CA MET A 1 4.00 19.81 -30.12
C MET A 1 3.14 19.96 -28.87
N LEU A 2 3.46 19.29 -27.76
CA LEU A 2 2.65 19.37 -26.53
C LEU A 2 2.95 20.60 -25.63
N ILE A 3 3.84 21.51 -26.06
CA ILE A 3 4.28 22.67 -25.26
C ILE A 3 3.16 23.68 -25.08
N ASP A 4 2.30 23.84 -26.09
CA ASP A 4 1.21 24.82 -26.08
C ASP A 4 -0.03 24.36 -25.29
N PHE A 5 -0.05 23.09 -24.85
CA PHE A 5 -1.16 22.53 -24.10
C PHE A 5 -0.91 22.61 -22.60
N ARG A 6 -1.87 23.22 -21.89
CA ARG A 6 -1.85 23.32 -20.43
C ARG A 6 -2.40 22.05 -19.79
N LEU A 7 -1.65 21.56 -18.82
CA LEU A 7 -1.90 20.31 -18.11
C LEU A 7 -3.25 20.35 -17.38
N GLY A 8 -4.14 19.41 -17.67
CA GLY A 8 -5.47 19.34 -17.05
C GLY A 8 -6.45 20.47 -17.47
N GLU A 9 -6.12 21.26 -18.50
CA GLU A 9 -7.04 22.24 -19.11
C GLU A 9 -7.46 21.80 -20.50
N ASN A 10 -6.47 21.54 -21.36
CA ASN A 10 -6.69 21.27 -22.76
C ASN A 10 -6.11 19.90 -23.12
N SER A 11 -6.83 19.18 -23.98
CA SER A 11 -6.36 17.93 -24.58
C SER A 11 -5.86 18.18 -26.00
N CYS A 12 -4.71 17.59 -26.33
CA CYS A 12 -4.13 17.55 -27.66
C CYS A 12 -4.60 16.29 -28.38
N ARG A 13 -5.49 16.48 -29.35
CA ARG A 13 -5.87 15.41 -30.27
C ARG A 13 -4.84 15.29 -31.38
N VAL A 14 -4.12 14.18 -31.41
CA VAL A 14 -3.09 13.93 -32.42
C VAL A 14 -3.72 13.30 -33.66
N GLU A 15 -3.71 14.01 -34.77
CA GLU A 15 -4.33 13.58 -36.03
C GLU A 15 -3.53 12.45 -36.71
N PRO A 16 -4.21 11.42 -37.26
CA PRO A 16 -3.56 10.29 -37.91
C PRO A 16 -2.79 10.72 -39.16
N TYR A 17 -1.87 9.87 -39.62
CA TYR A 17 -1.06 10.09 -40.82
C TYR A 17 -0.14 11.34 -40.77
N THR A 18 0.22 11.77 -39.56
CA THR A 18 1.21 12.83 -39.34
C THR A 18 2.47 12.28 -38.70
N ASP A 19 3.60 12.97 -38.86
CA ASP A 19 4.85 12.63 -38.16
C ASP A 19 4.64 12.62 -36.64
N SER A 20 3.86 13.59 -36.15
CA SER A 20 3.43 13.72 -34.76
C SER A 20 2.73 12.49 -34.24
N TYR A 21 1.82 11.91 -35.03
CA TYR A 21 1.15 10.66 -34.69
C TYR A 21 2.16 9.53 -34.54
N THR A 22 3.06 9.38 -35.52
CA THR A 22 4.08 8.33 -35.51
C THR A 22 4.99 8.45 -34.29
N TYR A 23 5.50 9.64 -34.00
CA TYR A 23 6.39 9.87 -32.84
C TYR A 23 5.67 9.70 -31.51
N THR A 24 4.43 10.20 -31.38
CA THR A 24 3.65 10.06 -30.15
C THR A 24 3.30 8.60 -29.88
N PHE A 25 2.89 7.87 -30.91
CA PHE A 25 2.58 6.45 -30.80
C PHE A 25 3.81 5.62 -30.43
N ALA A 26 4.95 5.87 -31.10
CA ALA A 26 6.22 5.22 -30.75
C ALA A 26 6.66 5.51 -29.31
N TYR A 27 6.52 6.76 -28.86
CA TYR A 27 6.83 7.16 -27.48
C TYR A 27 5.99 6.39 -26.46
N LEU A 28 4.67 6.30 -26.67
CA LEU A 28 3.79 5.55 -25.76
C LEU A 28 4.10 4.05 -25.78
N LEU A 29 4.50 3.48 -26.92
CA LEU A 29 4.90 2.07 -27.03
C LEU A 29 6.17 1.77 -26.25
N LEU A 30 7.17 2.66 -26.32
CA LEU A 30 8.38 2.53 -25.51
C LEU A 30 8.04 2.50 -24.01
N TRP A 31 7.11 3.35 -23.57
CA TRP A 31 6.65 3.33 -22.18
C TRP A 31 5.88 2.07 -21.81
N ASP A 32 5.01 1.55 -22.67
CA ASP A 32 4.34 0.26 -22.42
C ASP A 32 5.36 -0.89 -22.25
N VAL A 33 6.44 -0.88 -23.04
CA VAL A 33 7.55 -1.84 -22.89
C VAL A 33 8.28 -1.65 -21.56
N ILE A 34 8.67 -0.42 -21.20
CA ILE A 34 9.35 -0.12 -19.94
C ILE A 34 8.50 -0.54 -18.74
N LEU A 35 7.20 -0.25 -18.75
CA LEU A 35 6.28 -0.63 -17.68
C LEU A 35 6.07 -2.15 -17.64
N THR A 36 6.02 -2.82 -18.79
CA THR A 36 5.98 -4.29 -18.84
C THR A 36 7.26 -4.91 -18.26
N MET A 37 8.42 -4.31 -18.50
CA MET A 37 9.68 -4.73 -17.85
C MET A 37 9.61 -4.54 -16.34
N CYS A 38 9.02 -3.44 -15.86
CA CYS A 38 8.79 -3.22 -14.42
C CYS A 38 7.86 -4.30 -13.83
N GLU A 39 6.79 -4.65 -14.53
CA GLU A 39 5.83 -5.69 -14.12
C GLU A 39 6.53 -7.05 -13.94
N LYS A 40 7.42 -7.43 -14.87
CA LYS A 40 8.14 -8.71 -14.84
C LYS A 40 9.40 -8.71 -13.99
N ALA A 41 9.89 -7.55 -13.57
CA ALA A 41 11.09 -7.42 -12.74
C ALA A 41 10.85 -7.91 -11.31
N SER A 42 11.92 -8.40 -10.68
CA SER A 42 11.97 -8.59 -9.22
C SER A 42 11.85 -7.25 -8.50
N THR A 43 11.51 -7.27 -7.20
CA THR A 43 11.39 -6.05 -6.39
C THR A 43 12.66 -5.19 -6.42
N GLU A 44 13.83 -5.83 -6.33
CA GLU A 44 15.14 -5.16 -6.38
C GLU A 44 15.40 -4.51 -7.75
N LEU A 45 15.14 -5.25 -8.83
CA LEU A 45 15.35 -4.72 -10.18
C LEU A 45 14.35 -3.61 -10.53
N ARG A 46 13.09 -3.74 -10.08
CA ARG A 46 12.07 -2.69 -10.22
C ARG A 46 12.48 -1.42 -9.47
N TYR A 47 13.08 -1.55 -8.29
CA TYR A 47 13.63 -0.41 -7.55
C TYR A 47 14.72 0.29 -8.37
N GLN A 48 15.65 -0.46 -8.98
CA GLN A 48 16.70 0.13 -9.84
C GLN A 48 16.12 0.84 -11.06
N TYR A 49 15.09 0.28 -11.70
CA TYR A 49 14.38 0.96 -12.79
C TYR A 49 13.71 2.25 -12.32
N ALA A 50 13.01 2.21 -11.19
CA ALA A 50 12.37 3.39 -10.61
C ALA A 50 13.39 4.47 -10.24
N ASP A 51 14.55 4.09 -9.70
CA ASP A 51 15.64 5.00 -9.36
C ASP A 51 16.19 5.70 -10.61
N TRP A 52 16.47 4.95 -11.68
CA TRP A 52 16.92 5.50 -12.95
C TRP A 52 15.89 6.46 -13.57
N LEU A 53 14.62 6.06 -13.64
CA LEU A 53 13.54 6.90 -14.16
C LEU A 53 13.36 8.19 -13.37
N ARG A 54 13.62 8.16 -12.07
CA ARG A 54 13.56 9.32 -11.19
C ARG A 54 14.75 10.27 -11.42
N ASN A 55 15.96 9.73 -11.52
CA ASN A 55 17.17 10.54 -11.67
C ASN A 55 17.23 11.28 -13.01
N GLU A 56 16.70 10.67 -14.07
CA GLU A 56 16.64 11.25 -15.42
C GLU A 56 15.36 12.07 -15.69
N ASP A 57 14.48 12.22 -14.70
CA ASP A 57 13.22 12.98 -14.80
C ASP A 57 12.24 12.49 -15.90
N PHE A 58 12.41 11.26 -16.39
CA PHE A 58 11.60 10.72 -17.50
C PHE A 58 10.13 10.56 -17.12
N LEU A 59 9.84 10.20 -15.88
CA LEU A 59 8.45 9.98 -15.45
C LEU A 59 7.65 11.29 -15.37
N ASN A 60 8.27 12.37 -14.93
CA ASN A 60 7.63 13.68 -14.89
C ASN A 60 7.25 14.13 -16.31
N ASN A 61 8.17 13.96 -17.26
CA ASN A 61 7.91 14.22 -18.67
C ASN A 61 6.78 13.35 -19.23
N LEU A 62 6.76 12.06 -18.91
CA LEU A 62 5.70 11.14 -19.30
C LEU A 62 4.34 11.61 -18.79
N LEU A 63 4.19 11.79 -17.48
CA LEU A 63 2.91 12.09 -16.84
C LEU A 63 2.37 13.45 -17.32
N ASN A 64 3.25 14.44 -17.48
CA ASN A 64 2.89 15.73 -18.07
C ASN A 64 2.41 15.61 -19.52
N ASN A 65 3.00 14.72 -20.31
CA ASN A 65 2.57 14.51 -21.71
C ASN A 65 1.30 13.67 -21.79
N ILE A 66 1.13 12.64 -20.97
CA ILE A 66 -0.07 11.80 -20.97
C ILE A 66 -1.32 12.63 -20.63
N PHE A 67 -1.27 13.49 -19.61
CA PHE A 67 -2.42 14.33 -19.25
C PHE A 67 -2.75 15.42 -20.28
N LYS A 68 -1.88 15.63 -21.28
CA LYS A 68 -2.19 16.43 -22.47
C LYS A 68 -2.75 15.57 -23.61
N LEU A 69 -2.62 14.25 -23.56
CA LEU A 69 -3.10 13.30 -24.58
C LEU A 69 -4.40 12.57 -24.17
N ILE A 70 -4.71 12.54 -22.88
CA ILE A 70 -5.98 12.00 -22.36
C ILE A 70 -7.15 12.80 -22.94
N PRO A 71 -8.26 12.18 -23.36
CA PRO A 71 -9.43 12.87 -23.90
C PRO A 71 -9.96 13.96 -22.97
N ALA A 72 -10.42 15.07 -23.55
CA ALA A 72 -11.01 16.17 -22.77
C ALA A 72 -12.24 15.70 -21.95
N GLU A 73 -12.99 14.74 -22.48
CA GLU A 73 -14.15 14.12 -21.83
C GLU A 73 -13.77 13.40 -20.53
N VAL A 74 -12.55 12.84 -20.46
CA VAL A 74 -12.01 12.21 -19.26
C VAL A 74 -11.53 13.28 -18.28
N LEU A 75 -10.84 14.31 -18.76
CA LEU A 75 -10.31 15.40 -17.91
C LEU A 75 -11.41 16.26 -17.26
N HIS A 76 -12.51 16.46 -17.98
CA HIS A 76 -13.67 17.25 -17.53
C HIS A 76 -14.81 16.37 -17.01
N TYR A 77 -14.49 15.16 -16.55
CA TYR A 77 -15.48 14.26 -15.98
C TYR A 77 -16.28 14.96 -14.86
N ASN A 78 -17.59 15.06 -15.09
CA ASN A 78 -18.57 15.61 -14.16
C ASN A 78 -19.75 14.64 -14.12
N ASP A 79 -19.66 13.52 -13.37
CA ASP A 79 -20.70 12.55 -12.88
C ASP A 79 -21.98 12.26 -13.72
N ILE A 80 -22.09 12.76 -14.95
CA ILE A 80 -23.32 12.86 -15.72
C ILE A 80 -23.00 12.38 -17.13
N ARG A 81 -23.14 11.06 -17.32
CA ARG A 81 -23.40 10.38 -18.60
C ARG A 81 -22.39 10.65 -19.72
N ILE A 82 -21.13 10.35 -19.48
CA ILE A 82 -20.14 10.16 -20.55
C ILE A 82 -19.91 8.65 -20.71
N LYS A 83 -19.69 8.18 -21.95
CA LYS A 83 -19.40 6.76 -22.25
C LYS A 83 -18.34 6.22 -21.28
N PRO A 84 -18.47 4.99 -20.77
CA PRO A 84 -17.49 4.43 -19.85
C PRO A 84 -16.14 4.30 -20.57
N PHE A 85 -15.22 5.21 -20.28
CA PHE A 85 -13.81 5.08 -20.65
C PHE A 85 -13.08 4.07 -19.76
N ASP A 86 -13.78 3.43 -18.82
CA ASP A 86 -13.26 2.44 -17.88
C ASP A 86 -12.39 1.38 -18.57
N GLU A 87 -12.86 0.84 -19.70
CA GLU A 87 -12.11 -0.17 -20.46
C GLU A 87 -10.75 0.32 -20.95
N TRP A 88 -10.56 1.63 -21.15
CA TRP A 88 -9.31 2.20 -21.64
C TRP A 88 -8.23 2.22 -20.56
N PHE A 89 -8.62 2.26 -19.28
CA PHE A 89 -7.71 2.19 -18.14
C PHE A 89 -7.51 0.75 -17.66
N VAL A 90 -8.52 -0.11 -17.83
CA VAL A 90 -8.54 -1.47 -17.29
C VAL A 90 -7.90 -2.49 -18.23
N LYS A 91 -8.22 -2.44 -19.53
CA LYS A 91 -7.88 -3.50 -20.49
C LYS A 91 -6.57 -3.17 -21.20
N LYS A 92 -5.61 -4.09 -21.11
CA LYS A 92 -4.32 -3.98 -21.81
C LYS A 92 -4.52 -3.59 -23.27
N PHE A 93 -3.80 -2.56 -23.69
CA PHE A 93 -3.80 -2.13 -25.08
C PHE A 93 -3.25 -3.27 -25.95
N GLN A 94 -4.04 -3.69 -26.93
CA GLN A 94 -3.66 -4.72 -27.89
C GLN A 94 -3.39 -4.06 -29.23
N LEU A 95 -2.23 -4.38 -29.79
CA LEU A 95 -1.78 -3.84 -31.07
C LEU A 95 -2.07 -4.90 -32.14
N LEU A 96 -3.16 -4.73 -32.90
CA LEU A 96 -3.45 -5.62 -34.03
C LEU A 96 -2.96 -4.94 -35.31
N LEU A 97 -2.24 -5.70 -36.15
CA LEU A 97 -1.72 -5.24 -37.45
C LEU A 97 -2.84 -4.75 -38.40
N THR A 98 -4.08 -5.20 -38.18
CA THR A 98 -5.25 -4.87 -38.99
C THR A 98 -6.02 -3.65 -38.47
N ASP A 99 -5.64 -3.07 -37.32
CA ASP A 99 -6.40 -1.98 -36.72
C ASP A 99 -6.29 -0.68 -37.53
N GLN A 100 -7.43 0.00 -37.74
CA GLN A 100 -7.47 1.32 -38.38
C GLN A 100 -6.63 2.37 -37.64
N ILE A 101 -5.89 3.19 -38.36
CA ILE A 101 -5.10 4.29 -37.79
C ILE A 101 -6.05 5.46 -37.49
N ASN A 102 -6.18 5.85 -36.22
CA ASN A 102 -7.03 6.96 -35.78
C ASN A 102 -6.52 7.57 -34.47
N SER A 103 -6.94 8.80 -34.16
CA SER A 103 -6.53 9.52 -32.95
C SER A 103 -6.91 8.80 -31.65
N ASN A 104 -8.05 8.10 -31.64
CA ASN A 104 -8.53 7.38 -30.47
C ASN A 104 -7.55 6.29 -30.00
N LYS A 105 -6.70 5.75 -30.89
CA LYS A 105 -5.63 4.83 -30.49
C LYS A 105 -4.64 5.47 -29.55
N ILE A 106 -4.17 6.68 -29.86
CA ILE A 106 -3.22 7.42 -29.01
C ILE A 106 -3.88 7.77 -27.69
N GLU A 107 -5.12 8.26 -27.71
CA GLU A 107 -5.88 8.60 -26.51
C GLU A 107 -6.08 7.38 -25.59
N ARG A 108 -6.55 6.24 -26.14
CA ARG A 108 -6.70 4.98 -25.40
C ARG A 108 -5.37 4.49 -24.83
N MET A 109 -4.31 4.60 -25.62
CA MET A 109 -2.99 4.19 -25.19
C MET A 109 -2.44 5.10 -24.07
N ALA A 110 -2.70 6.40 -24.12
CA ALA A 110 -2.36 7.34 -23.06
C ALA A 110 -3.08 6.97 -21.75
N CYS A 111 -4.38 6.66 -21.80
CA CYS A 111 -5.14 6.17 -20.64
C CYS A 111 -4.55 4.87 -20.06
N TRP A 112 -4.23 3.90 -20.93
CA TRP A 112 -3.63 2.63 -20.52
C TRP A 112 -2.24 2.81 -19.89
N VAL A 113 -1.36 3.58 -20.54
CA VAL A 113 -0.01 3.84 -20.01
C VAL A 113 -0.10 4.55 -18.67
N TYR A 114 -1.03 5.49 -18.49
CA TYR A 114 -1.26 6.14 -17.19
C TYR A 114 -1.68 5.14 -16.10
N ALA A 115 -2.71 4.32 -16.37
CA ALA A 115 -3.17 3.31 -15.42
C ALA A 115 -2.04 2.33 -15.07
N ASN A 116 -1.30 1.85 -16.07
CA ASN A 116 -0.18 0.95 -15.84
C ASN A 116 0.98 1.63 -15.09
N THR A 117 1.21 2.92 -15.31
CA THR A 117 2.21 3.69 -14.55
C THR A 117 1.84 3.76 -13.06
N LEU A 118 0.56 4.00 -12.74
CA LEU A 118 0.06 3.97 -11.36
C LEU A 118 0.22 2.58 -10.73
N THR A 119 0.02 1.51 -11.49
CA THR A 119 0.18 0.13 -11.01
C THR A 119 1.64 -0.23 -10.74
N GLN A 120 2.55 0.09 -11.66
CA GLN A 120 3.95 -0.37 -11.58
C GLN A 120 4.85 0.56 -10.75
N LEU A 121 4.60 1.87 -10.78
CA LEU A 121 5.47 2.89 -10.19
C LEU A 121 4.70 3.90 -9.31
N PRO A 122 3.80 3.45 -8.41
CA PRO A 122 2.92 4.35 -7.65
C PRO A 122 3.67 5.38 -6.80
N ALA A 123 4.84 5.03 -6.22
CA ALA A 123 5.62 5.96 -5.40
C ALA A 123 6.12 7.17 -6.19
N LEU A 124 6.57 6.97 -7.44
CA LEU A 124 7.04 8.06 -8.29
C LEU A 124 5.86 8.91 -8.78
N VAL A 125 4.71 8.29 -9.09
CA VAL A 125 3.50 9.03 -9.45
C VAL A 125 3.02 9.91 -8.29
N ARG A 126 3.07 9.40 -7.04
CA ARG A 126 2.77 10.21 -5.85
C ARG A 126 3.71 11.40 -5.69
N GLN A 127 5.01 11.20 -5.94
CA GLN A 127 6.00 12.27 -5.89
C GLN A 127 5.69 13.36 -6.93
N TRP A 128 5.39 12.97 -8.17
CA TRP A 128 4.96 13.90 -9.22
C TRP A 128 3.65 14.61 -8.86
N TRP A 129 2.63 13.87 -8.41
CA TRP A 129 1.33 14.44 -8.05
C TRP A 129 1.40 15.45 -6.90
N SER A 130 2.37 15.26 -6.00
CA SER A 130 2.62 16.18 -4.88
C SER A 130 3.41 17.43 -5.31
N SER A 131 4.09 17.41 -6.46
CA SER A 131 4.92 18.53 -6.94
C SER A 131 4.23 19.41 -7.99
N ILE A 132 3.15 18.94 -8.63
CA ILE A 132 2.37 19.72 -9.60
C ILE A 132 1.41 20.71 -8.91
N GLU A 133 0.98 21.72 -9.66
CA GLU A 133 0.04 22.74 -9.18
C GLU A 133 -1.28 22.14 -8.67
N THR A 134 -1.82 22.71 -7.60
CA THR A 134 -3.05 22.23 -6.94
C THR A 134 -4.25 22.10 -7.88
N ARG A 135 -4.39 22.99 -8.86
CA ARG A 135 -5.50 22.90 -9.83
C ARG A 135 -5.38 21.65 -10.70
N VAL A 136 -4.16 21.30 -11.10
CA VAL A 136 -3.88 20.13 -11.93
C VAL A 136 -3.96 18.86 -11.11
N ASN A 137 -3.42 18.85 -9.89
CA ASN A 137 -3.44 17.67 -9.03
C ASN A 137 -4.88 17.20 -8.72
N GLN A 138 -5.84 18.13 -8.64
CA GLN A 138 -7.27 17.83 -8.49
C GLN A 138 -7.89 17.19 -9.74
N VAL A 139 -7.42 17.54 -10.95
CA VAL A 139 -7.85 16.87 -12.19
C VAL A 139 -7.32 15.44 -12.20
N VAL A 140 -6.03 15.26 -11.87
CA VAL A 140 -5.42 13.93 -11.76
C VAL A 140 -6.18 13.08 -10.75
N ASP A 141 -6.43 13.62 -9.56
CA ASP A 141 -7.15 12.91 -8.48
C ASP A 141 -8.52 12.42 -8.95
N ARG A 142 -9.32 13.29 -9.58
CA ARG A 142 -10.64 12.93 -10.12
C ARG A 142 -10.54 11.80 -11.16
N VAL A 143 -9.60 11.90 -12.09
CA VAL A 143 -9.39 10.87 -13.12
C VAL A 143 -8.96 9.54 -12.49
N THR A 144 -8.03 9.56 -11.53
CA THR A 144 -7.59 8.34 -10.84
C THR A 144 -8.73 7.71 -10.07
N SER A 145 -9.44 8.49 -9.26
CA SER A 145 -10.54 8.04 -8.41
C SER A 145 -11.68 7.42 -9.22
N ALA A 146 -12.00 7.98 -10.39
CA ALA A 146 -13.07 7.49 -11.24
C ALA A 146 -12.68 6.22 -12.00
N TYR A 147 -11.50 6.21 -12.67
CA TYR A 147 -11.21 5.22 -13.70
C TYR A 147 -10.16 4.16 -13.31
N VAL A 148 -9.32 4.42 -12.31
CA VAL A 148 -8.17 3.55 -11.99
C VAL A 148 -8.28 2.95 -10.59
N SER A 149 -8.60 3.78 -9.59
CA SER A 149 -8.67 3.37 -8.19
C SER A 149 -9.62 2.20 -7.90
N PRO A 150 -10.84 2.11 -8.49
CA PRO A 150 -11.75 1.01 -8.18
C PRO A 150 -11.16 -0.37 -8.52
N GLN A 151 -10.49 -0.48 -9.66
CA GLN A 151 -9.85 -1.72 -10.10
C GLN A 151 -8.64 -2.05 -9.23
N LEU A 152 -7.76 -1.08 -8.96
CA LEU A 152 -6.55 -1.33 -8.16
C LEU A 152 -6.90 -1.70 -6.72
N CYS A 153 -7.90 -1.05 -6.12
CA CYS A 153 -8.40 -1.44 -4.81
C CYS A 153 -8.94 -2.87 -4.83
N ALA A 154 -9.78 -3.22 -5.81
CA ALA A 154 -10.31 -4.58 -5.91
C ALA A 154 -9.21 -5.63 -6.09
N GLN A 155 -8.16 -5.32 -6.86
CA GLN A 155 -7.00 -6.20 -7.04
C GLN A 155 -6.20 -6.41 -5.76
N GLU A 156 -5.88 -5.35 -5.01
CA GLU A 156 -5.18 -5.46 -3.73
C GLU A 156 -5.99 -6.28 -2.72
N LEU A 157 -7.29 -6.02 -2.59
CA LEU A 157 -8.15 -6.76 -1.67
C LEU A 157 -8.30 -8.23 -2.09
N ALA A 158 -8.37 -8.52 -3.38
CA ALA A 158 -8.39 -9.89 -3.89
C ALA A 158 -7.06 -10.61 -3.63
N ASP A 159 -5.92 -9.95 -3.82
CA ASP A 159 -4.60 -10.51 -3.54
C ASP A 159 -4.46 -10.88 -2.05
N VAL A 160 -4.92 -10.01 -1.15
CA VAL A 160 -4.98 -10.30 0.29
C VAL A 160 -5.91 -11.50 0.57
N ALA A 161 -7.08 -11.56 -0.07
CA ALA A 161 -8.04 -12.66 0.11
C ALA A 161 -7.45 -14.02 -0.28
N THR A 162 -6.66 -14.09 -1.36
CA THR A 162 -6.01 -15.34 -1.79
C THR A 162 -5.03 -15.91 -0.76
N HIS A 163 -4.60 -15.08 0.19
CA HIS A 163 -3.54 -15.39 1.13
C HIS A 163 -3.98 -15.38 2.60
N GLU A 164 -5.27 -15.18 2.89
CA GLU A 164 -5.77 -14.95 4.25
C GLU A 164 -5.38 -16.06 5.25
N ASN A 165 -5.30 -17.31 4.77
CA ASN A 165 -5.09 -18.50 5.60
C ASN A 165 -3.61 -18.88 5.78
N LYS A 166 -2.67 -18.03 5.34
CA LYS A 166 -1.22 -18.32 5.46
C LYS A 166 -0.66 -18.05 6.86
N PHE A 167 -1.33 -17.23 7.67
CA PHE A 167 -0.85 -16.86 9.00
C PHE A 167 -1.43 -17.77 10.07
N LYS A 168 -0.57 -18.24 11.00
CA LYS A 168 -1.00 -19.12 12.11
C LYS A 168 -1.72 -18.36 13.22
N ASN A 169 -1.19 -17.19 13.59
CA ASN A 169 -1.64 -16.40 14.74
C ASN A 169 -2.43 -15.16 14.32
N MET A 170 -2.69 -14.98 13.02
CA MET A 170 -3.39 -13.81 12.49
C MET A 170 -4.61 -14.23 11.69
N VAL A 171 -5.73 -13.54 11.91
CA VAL A 171 -6.95 -13.63 11.12
C VAL A 171 -7.12 -12.34 10.32
N ILE A 172 -7.34 -12.46 9.02
CA ILE A 172 -7.61 -11.31 8.14
C ILE A 172 -9.11 -11.23 7.85
N LYS A 173 -9.67 -10.03 7.92
CA LYS A 173 -11.02 -9.71 7.49
C LYS A 173 -10.95 -8.64 6.41
N ILE A 174 -11.74 -8.79 5.36
CA ILE A 174 -11.72 -7.90 4.20
C ILE A 174 -13.11 -7.31 4.03
N HIS A 175 -13.17 -5.99 3.86
CA HIS A 175 -14.41 -5.23 3.69
C HIS A 175 -14.36 -4.43 2.38
N PRO A 176 -14.68 -5.05 1.22
CA PRO A 176 -14.56 -4.41 -0.10
C PRO A 176 -15.39 -3.13 -0.24
N SER A 177 -16.59 -3.08 0.34
CA SER A 177 -17.49 -1.92 0.25
C SER A 177 -16.90 -0.62 0.80
N VAL A 178 -15.99 -0.73 1.78
CA VAL A 178 -15.30 0.41 2.40
C VAL A 178 -13.79 0.42 2.09
N ARG A 179 -13.33 -0.50 1.23
CA ARG A 179 -11.92 -0.70 0.85
C ARG A 179 -11.00 -0.91 2.06
N GLU A 180 -11.45 -1.71 3.02
CA GLU A 180 -10.74 -1.91 4.29
C GLU A 180 -10.26 -3.37 4.45
N VAL A 181 -9.07 -3.53 5.04
CA VAL A 181 -8.52 -4.79 5.52
C VAL A 181 -8.26 -4.68 7.01
N VAL A 182 -8.77 -5.63 7.79
CA VAL A 182 -8.55 -5.73 9.23
C VAL A 182 -7.78 -7.00 9.53
N ALA A 183 -6.55 -6.86 10.00
CA ALA A 183 -5.69 -7.96 10.43
C ALA A 183 -5.69 -8.04 11.95
N ILE A 184 -6.06 -9.19 12.51
CA ILE A 184 -6.16 -9.42 13.96
C ILE A 184 -5.15 -10.50 14.35
N TYR A 185 -4.12 -10.11 15.08
CA TYR A 185 -3.10 -11.02 15.60
C TYR A 185 -3.42 -11.40 17.05
N THR A 186 -3.39 -12.69 17.38
CA THR A 186 -3.78 -13.22 18.70
C THR A 186 -2.61 -13.95 19.36
N VAL A 187 -2.36 -13.64 20.63
CA VAL A 187 -1.43 -14.37 21.51
C VAL A 187 -2.14 -14.61 22.84
N ASP A 188 -2.23 -15.87 23.25
CA ASP A 188 -3.09 -16.32 24.36
C ASP A 188 -4.54 -15.84 24.14
N GLU A 189 -5.03 -14.94 25.00
CA GLU A 189 -6.36 -14.29 24.88
C GLU A 189 -6.28 -12.82 24.43
N ALA A 190 -5.07 -12.30 24.22
CA ALA A 190 -4.86 -10.90 23.86
C ALA A 190 -4.79 -10.71 22.34
N GLN A 191 -5.37 -9.61 21.85
CA GLN A 191 -5.46 -9.29 20.43
C GLN A 191 -4.80 -7.95 20.12
N MET A 192 -4.00 -7.93 19.05
CA MET A 192 -3.63 -6.69 18.35
C MET A 192 -4.39 -6.63 17.03
N ASP A 193 -4.84 -5.45 16.65
CA ASP A 193 -5.43 -5.25 15.32
C ASP A 193 -4.68 -4.19 14.51
N LEU A 194 -4.73 -4.37 13.19
CA LEU A 194 -4.25 -3.43 12.19
C LEU A 194 -5.36 -3.22 11.18
N VAL A 195 -5.82 -1.98 11.05
CA VAL A 195 -6.87 -1.57 10.11
C VAL A 195 -6.20 -0.77 8.99
N ILE A 196 -6.38 -1.22 7.76
CA ILE A 196 -5.81 -0.62 6.55
C ILE A 196 -6.98 -0.19 5.67
N THR A 197 -7.12 1.11 5.42
CA THR A 197 -8.18 1.65 4.56
C THR A 197 -7.55 2.26 3.29
N LEU A 198 -7.95 1.79 2.12
CA LEU A 198 -7.53 2.37 0.86
C LEU A 198 -8.37 3.62 0.54
N PRO A 199 -7.73 4.77 0.25
CA PRO A 199 -8.46 5.98 -0.11
C PRO A 199 -9.14 5.83 -1.48
N THR A 200 -10.11 6.70 -1.76
CA THR A 200 -10.84 6.71 -3.04
C THR A 200 -9.96 6.98 -4.24
N ASN A 201 -8.84 7.68 -4.05
CA ASN A 201 -7.84 8.01 -5.07
C ASN A 201 -6.60 7.10 -5.03
N TYR A 202 -6.67 5.91 -4.41
CA TYR A 202 -5.54 4.97 -4.36
C TYR A 202 -5.04 4.64 -5.78
N PRO A 203 -3.72 4.68 -6.07
CA PRO A 203 -2.59 4.79 -5.14
C PRO A 203 -2.01 6.20 -4.98
N LEU A 204 -2.68 7.27 -5.42
CA LEU A 204 -2.21 8.65 -5.16
C LEU A 204 -2.23 8.94 -3.65
N GLY A 205 -3.39 8.76 -3.04
CA GLY A 205 -3.48 8.67 -1.59
C GLY A 205 -2.86 7.36 -1.12
N GLY A 206 -1.97 7.43 -0.13
CA GLY A 206 -1.50 6.24 0.56
C GLY A 206 -2.60 5.62 1.43
N PRO A 207 -2.59 4.29 1.67
CA PRO A 207 -3.44 3.67 2.67
C PRO A 207 -3.34 4.37 4.03
N ASP A 208 -4.49 4.60 4.65
CA ASP A 208 -4.54 4.92 6.05
C ASP A 208 -4.37 3.63 6.86
N VAL A 209 -3.47 3.66 7.85
CA VAL A 209 -3.11 2.48 8.63
C VAL A 209 -3.19 2.84 10.09
N GLN A 210 -4.13 2.19 10.78
CA GLN A 210 -4.47 2.42 12.18
C GLN A 210 -4.33 1.12 12.99
N CYS A 211 -4.12 1.26 14.30
CA CYS A 211 -4.11 0.14 15.25
C CYS A 211 -4.98 0.54 16.44
N ASN A 212 -6.12 -0.11 16.56
CA ASN A 212 -7.16 0.22 17.52
C ASN A 212 -6.91 -0.50 18.85
N ARG A 213 -6.39 -1.72 18.81
CA ARG A 213 -6.04 -2.55 19.98
C ARG A 213 -4.54 -2.77 20.04
N GLN A 214 -3.94 -2.29 21.13
CA GLN A 214 -2.50 -2.32 21.34
C GLN A 214 -2.13 -3.28 22.47
N ILE A 215 -1.06 -4.02 22.28
CA ILE A 215 -0.44 -4.85 23.32
C ILE A 215 0.95 -4.29 23.62
N GLY A 216 1.12 -3.74 24.83
CA GLY A 216 2.39 -3.52 25.50
C GLY A 216 3.47 -2.71 24.76
N GLY A 217 3.59 -1.42 25.10
CA GLY A 217 4.80 -0.59 24.90
C GLY A 217 4.83 0.29 23.64
N THR A 218 5.96 0.99 23.45
CA THR A 218 6.18 2.01 22.40
C THR A 218 6.53 1.44 21.01
N THR A 219 6.70 0.13 20.87
CA THR A 219 7.23 -0.53 19.67
C THR A 219 6.28 -0.56 18.47
N HIS A 220 4.98 -0.31 18.66
CA HIS A 220 4.01 -0.33 17.57
C HIS A 220 4.29 0.72 16.49
N LYS A 221 4.73 1.92 16.87
CA LYS A 221 5.07 2.99 15.91
C LYS A 221 6.13 2.54 14.91
N GLN A 222 7.10 1.75 15.35
CA GLN A 222 8.17 1.24 14.49
C GLN A 222 7.64 0.25 13.45
N TRP A 223 6.78 -0.69 13.84
CA TRP A 223 6.19 -1.63 12.88
C TRP A 223 5.22 -0.97 11.93
N LEU A 224 4.43 0.00 12.40
CA LEU A 224 3.57 0.82 11.55
C LEU A 224 4.39 1.62 10.53
N MET A 225 5.52 2.19 10.95
CA MET A 225 6.45 2.87 10.05
C MET A 225 7.04 1.91 9.03
N GLN A 226 7.47 0.70 9.44
CA GLN A 226 7.99 -0.31 8.52
C GLN A 226 6.95 -0.76 7.48
N PHE A 227 5.70 -0.97 7.92
CA PHE A 227 4.58 -1.25 7.03
C PHE A 227 4.41 -0.11 6.00
N LYS A 228 4.32 1.13 6.48
CA LYS A 228 4.18 2.31 5.61
C LYS A 228 5.36 2.46 4.66
N MET A 229 6.60 2.20 5.09
CA MET A 229 7.77 2.22 4.20
C MET A 229 7.69 1.19 3.09
N CYS A 230 7.32 -0.06 3.42
CA CYS A 230 7.17 -1.13 2.43
C CYS A 230 6.12 -0.78 1.37
N VAL A 231 4.93 -0.37 1.81
CA VAL A 231 3.80 -0.12 0.89
C VAL A 231 3.95 1.21 0.14
N LEU A 232 4.33 2.29 0.82
CA LEU A 232 4.34 3.63 0.24
C LEU A 232 5.63 4.00 -0.49
N HIS A 233 6.79 3.48 -0.08
CA HIS A 233 8.07 3.90 -0.65
C HIS A 233 8.71 2.84 -1.54
N GLN A 234 8.45 1.55 -1.29
CA GLN A 234 9.08 0.46 -2.03
C GLN A 234 8.16 -0.15 -3.10
N ASN A 235 7.02 0.50 -3.40
CA ASN A 235 5.99 -0.04 -4.29
C ASN A 235 5.54 -1.46 -3.90
N GLY A 236 5.55 -1.77 -2.59
CA GLY A 236 5.13 -3.07 -2.06
C GLY A 236 3.60 -3.19 -2.03
N ARG A 237 3.11 -4.42 -2.09
CA ARG A 237 1.67 -4.71 -1.99
C ARG A 237 1.20 -4.65 -0.53
N ILE A 238 -0.11 -4.53 -0.32
CA ILE A 238 -0.69 -4.61 1.03
C ILE A 238 -0.34 -5.95 1.70
N TRP A 239 -0.37 -7.04 0.92
CA TRP A 239 -0.01 -8.37 1.39
C TRP A 239 1.44 -8.46 1.93
N ASP A 240 2.40 -7.83 1.25
CA ASP A 240 3.81 -7.84 1.67
C ASP A 240 3.96 -7.12 3.02
N GLY A 241 3.26 -5.99 3.20
CA GLY A 241 3.20 -5.27 4.45
C GLY A 241 2.60 -6.11 5.59
N LEU A 242 1.50 -6.82 5.32
CA LEU A 242 0.86 -7.71 6.31
C LEU A 242 1.78 -8.87 6.69
N SER A 243 2.48 -9.46 5.72
CA SER A 243 3.46 -10.52 5.94
C SER A 243 4.63 -10.06 6.81
N LEU A 244 5.15 -8.86 6.55
CA LEU A 244 6.21 -8.27 7.36
C LEU A 244 5.72 -8.00 8.79
N TRP A 245 4.52 -7.46 8.94
CA TRP A 245 3.90 -7.20 10.25
C TRP A 245 3.71 -8.49 11.05
N ASN A 246 3.19 -9.55 10.43
CA ASN A 246 3.07 -10.87 11.05
C ASN A 246 4.42 -11.39 11.55
N ASN A 247 5.42 -11.39 10.67
CA ASN A 247 6.75 -11.94 10.99
C ASN A 247 7.42 -11.18 12.14
N ASN A 248 7.21 -9.87 12.22
CA ASN A 248 7.71 -9.06 13.32
C ASN A 248 7.02 -9.37 14.65
N LEU A 249 5.70 -9.63 14.62
CA LEU A 249 4.93 -10.04 15.79
C LEU A 249 5.33 -11.44 16.26
N ASP A 250 5.37 -12.41 15.35
CA ASP A 250 5.83 -13.77 15.65
C ASP A 250 7.22 -13.74 16.27
N LYS A 251 8.18 -13.00 15.70
CA LYS A 251 9.52 -12.84 16.29
C LYS A 251 9.54 -12.15 17.65
N LYS A 252 8.62 -11.22 17.91
CA LYS A 252 8.57 -10.55 19.23
C LYS A 252 8.09 -11.50 20.32
N PHE A 253 7.14 -12.38 19.99
CA PHE A 253 6.52 -13.28 20.96
C PHE A 253 7.14 -14.67 20.99
N ASP A 254 7.96 -15.02 19.99
CA ASP A 254 8.72 -16.26 19.97
C ASP A 254 9.70 -16.35 21.16
N GLY A 255 9.65 -17.46 21.88
CA GLY A 255 10.48 -17.72 23.05
C GLY A 255 10.21 -16.83 24.27
N VAL A 256 9.14 -16.02 24.28
CA VAL A 256 8.80 -15.22 25.46
C VAL A 256 8.20 -16.12 26.54
N GLU A 257 8.93 -16.26 27.64
CA GLU A 257 8.50 -17.05 28.79
C GLU A 257 7.23 -16.46 29.43
N GLU A 258 6.26 -17.32 29.73
CA GLU A 258 5.02 -16.96 30.41
C GLU A 258 5.24 -16.52 31.87
N CYS A 259 4.29 -15.78 32.42
CA CYS A 259 4.31 -15.44 33.84
C CYS A 259 3.98 -16.67 34.70
N TYR A 260 4.84 -17.00 35.66
CA TYR A 260 4.65 -18.16 36.56
C TYR A 260 3.57 -17.98 37.64
N ILE A 261 2.79 -16.89 37.60
CA ILE A 261 1.63 -16.67 38.49
C ILE A 261 0.33 -16.87 37.72
N CYS A 262 0.20 -16.26 36.54
CA CYS A 262 -1.04 -16.29 35.76
C CYS A 262 -0.95 -17.18 34.51
N PHE A 263 0.20 -17.80 34.23
CA PHE A 263 0.44 -18.70 33.09
C PHE A 263 0.07 -18.07 31.74
N ALA A 264 0.37 -16.77 31.58
CA ALA A 264 0.12 -16.03 30.35
C ALA A 264 1.36 -15.24 29.95
N VAL A 265 1.60 -15.12 28.64
CA VAL A 265 2.64 -14.26 28.07
C VAL A 265 2.27 -12.79 28.28
N LEU A 266 0.98 -12.47 28.19
CA LEU A 266 0.47 -11.12 28.37
C LEU A 266 -0.43 -11.02 29.59
N HIS A 267 -0.21 -9.99 30.40
CA HIS A 267 -1.06 -9.77 31.56
C HIS A 267 -2.50 -9.41 31.13
N PRO A 268 -3.54 -10.11 31.60
CA PRO A 268 -4.92 -9.92 31.12
C PRO A 268 -5.46 -8.49 31.22
N GLY A 269 -5.03 -7.72 32.22
CA GLY A 269 -5.51 -6.35 32.45
C GLY A 269 -4.62 -5.23 31.93
N THR A 270 -3.34 -5.51 31.62
CA THR A 270 -2.37 -4.46 31.25
C THR A 270 -1.69 -4.72 29.91
N TYR A 271 -1.85 -5.91 29.34
CA TYR A 271 -1.21 -6.34 28.09
C TYR A 271 0.30 -6.15 28.07
N GLN A 272 0.94 -6.22 29.24
CA GLN A 272 2.39 -6.12 29.38
C GLN A 272 3.01 -7.51 29.44
N LEU A 273 4.23 -7.62 28.91
CA LEU A 273 5.09 -8.80 29.02
C LEU A 273 5.65 -8.97 30.45
N PRO A 274 6.00 -10.19 30.88
CA PRO A 274 6.62 -10.43 32.17
C PRO A 274 8.07 -9.93 32.15
N LYS A 275 8.32 -8.82 32.85
CA LYS A 275 9.63 -8.13 32.86
C LYS A 275 10.44 -8.41 34.12
N LEU A 276 9.79 -8.81 35.21
CA LEU A 276 10.47 -9.04 36.49
C LEU A 276 10.94 -10.49 36.55
N SER A 277 12.21 -10.70 36.86
CA SER A 277 12.81 -12.04 36.98
C SER A 277 13.40 -12.19 38.37
N CYS A 278 13.12 -13.32 39.02
CA CYS A 278 13.74 -13.65 40.30
C CYS A 278 15.24 -13.89 40.11
N GLN A 279 16.09 -13.29 40.95
CA GLN A 279 17.53 -13.46 40.80
C GLN A 279 18.02 -14.89 41.09
N THR A 280 17.31 -15.66 41.93
CA THR A 280 17.69 -17.04 42.22
C THR A 280 17.23 -18.03 41.17
N CYS A 281 15.92 -18.10 40.88
CA CYS A 281 15.36 -19.14 40.00
C CYS A 281 15.14 -18.67 38.56
N ARG A 282 15.42 -17.40 38.25
CA ARG A 282 15.29 -16.76 36.93
C ARG A 282 13.87 -16.72 36.33
N LYS A 283 12.88 -17.33 36.97
CA LYS A 283 11.47 -17.31 36.55
C LYS A 283 10.93 -15.89 36.45
N LYS A 284 10.11 -15.65 35.43
CA LYS A 284 9.58 -14.33 35.08
C LYS A 284 8.13 -14.10 35.53
N PHE A 285 7.82 -12.85 35.81
CA PHE A 285 6.53 -12.41 36.31
C PHE A 285 6.11 -11.06 35.70
N HIS A 286 4.80 -10.88 35.47
CA HIS A 286 4.24 -9.55 35.23
C HIS A 286 4.37 -8.72 36.51
N SER A 287 4.66 -7.44 36.35
CA SER A 287 4.74 -6.51 37.48
C SER A 287 3.44 -6.54 38.30
N ALA A 288 2.28 -6.47 37.64
CA ALA A 288 0.98 -6.52 38.31
C ALA A 288 0.75 -7.81 39.11
N CYS A 289 1.08 -8.98 38.53
CA CYS A 289 0.96 -10.27 39.21
C CYS A 289 1.85 -10.34 40.46
N LEU A 290 3.12 -9.92 40.34
CA LEU A 290 4.07 -9.98 41.42
C LEU A 290 3.74 -8.98 42.54
N TYR A 291 3.35 -7.75 42.20
CA TYR A 291 2.90 -6.77 43.19
C TYR A 291 1.68 -7.27 43.96
N LYS A 292 0.68 -7.84 43.27
CA LYS A 292 -0.47 -8.45 43.92
C LYS A 292 -0.05 -9.57 44.86
N TRP A 293 0.86 -10.45 44.44
CA TRP A 293 1.40 -11.52 45.29
C TRP A 293 2.06 -11.00 46.57
N PHE A 294 2.93 -10.00 46.48
CA PHE A 294 3.58 -9.42 47.66
C PHE A 294 2.57 -8.75 48.60
N SER A 295 1.59 -8.03 48.05
CA SER A 295 0.55 -7.39 48.86
C SER A 295 -0.32 -8.38 49.62
N THR A 296 -0.68 -9.51 48.99
CA THR A 296 -1.53 -10.53 49.63
C THR A 296 -0.77 -11.39 50.63
N SER A 297 0.52 -11.65 50.39
CA SER A 297 1.36 -12.50 51.25
C SER A 297 2.07 -11.76 52.39
N ASN A 298 2.04 -10.42 52.37
CA ASN A 298 2.81 -9.55 53.27
C ASN A 298 4.33 -9.87 53.29
N LYS A 299 4.86 -10.46 52.20
CA LYS A 299 6.27 -10.85 52.08
C LYS A 299 6.75 -10.64 50.64
N SER A 300 7.95 -10.08 50.50
CA SER A 300 8.62 -9.88 49.20
C SER A 300 9.39 -11.11 48.74
N THR A 301 8.80 -12.31 48.86
CA THR A 301 9.44 -13.58 48.51
C THR A 301 8.91 -14.13 47.19
N CYS A 302 9.80 -14.69 46.37
CA CYS A 302 9.47 -15.31 45.09
C CYS A 302 8.39 -16.39 45.24
N PRO A 303 7.30 -16.37 44.43
CA PRO A 303 6.24 -17.38 44.49
C PRO A 303 6.74 -18.82 44.25
N ILE A 304 7.85 -18.98 43.52
CA ILE A 304 8.36 -20.28 43.07
C ILE A 304 9.43 -20.84 44.01
N CYS A 305 10.48 -20.06 44.32
CA CYS A 305 11.59 -20.55 45.14
C CYS A 305 11.59 -20.04 46.59
N ARG A 306 10.65 -19.16 46.96
CA ARG A 306 10.49 -18.57 48.31
C ARG A 306 11.67 -17.76 48.86
N ASN A 307 12.74 -17.57 48.08
CA ASN A 307 13.80 -16.62 48.42
C ASN A 307 13.30 -15.17 48.31
N LEU A 308 13.98 -14.25 48.98
CA LEU A 308 13.76 -12.81 48.80
C LEU A 308 13.92 -12.45 47.32
N PHE A 309 12.95 -11.70 46.77
CA PHE A 309 12.87 -11.42 45.34
C PHE A 309 13.87 -10.36 44.87
#